data_AF-M6REG7-F1
#
_entry.id   AF-M6REG7-F1
#
_cell.length_a   1.000
_cell.length_b   1.000
_cell.length_c   1.000
_cell.angle_alpha   90.00
_cell.angle_beta   90.00
_cell.angle_gamma   90.00
#
_symmetry.space_group_name_H-M   'P 1'
#
loop_
_entity.id
_entity.type
_entity.pdbx_description
1 polymer ?
#
loop_
_entity_poly.entity_id
_entity_poly.type
_entity_poly.pdbx_seq_one_letter_code
_entity_poly.pdbx_strand_id
1 'polypeptide(L)'
;MRLSGFYWKDPFLDFRLDEAKANILTGNTLEFDAKGNLFQEPIRTRIIGKTGWKKSIRGNGTFYYPLYNDWKWELDLDRISVRNFLPVYHLWKNWIRTDIRTRQEKLIPEVRWTRTPFYKYLMEYTTFTVQWKSKSFRFGEKDLGNLTLNGKVVPFFSRLDLKGFREGNQFLEAFANFTFGQDNPYMDFRIKIAEMPWEESVNGFCGSWVIPETVTSDTTIRLFGDDFLALHNSLNVSHNVIFNRSRFQDKRSLPLNLREPSDFGYEHNLLPTLSYYRNIFWKNETADLKGYGAVEGNRVRISANGMLNDVFISRKFKEESGECKLESVGDR
;
A
#
# COMPACT_ATOMS: atom_id res chain seq x y z
N MET A 1 8.04 -6.90 35.74
CA MET A 1 9.01 -5.79 35.58
C MET A 1 8.24 -4.50 35.32
N ARG A 2 8.68 -3.36 35.87
CA ARG A 2 8.06 -2.05 35.63
C ARG A 2 9.13 -1.08 35.12
N LEU A 3 8.80 -0.32 34.08
CA LEU A 3 9.62 0.77 33.54
C LEU A 3 8.77 2.03 33.62
N SER A 4 9.36 3.14 34.05
CA SER A 4 8.68 4.42 34.20
C SER A 4 9.50 5.54 33.59
N GLY A 5 8.84 6.46 32.87
CA GLY A 5 9.46 7.65 32.31
C GLY A 5 10.47 7.41 31.18
N PHE A 6 10.29 6.37 30.36
CA PHE A 6 11.13 6.19 29.17
C PHE A 6 10.79 7.25 28.13
N TYR A 7 11.80 7.92 27.61
CA TYR A 7 11.63 8.95 26.60
C TYR A 7 12.66 8.78 25.49
N TRP A 8 12.17 8.67 24.25
CA TRP A 8 12.96 8.67 23.05
C TRP A 8 12.51 9.82 22.16
N LYS A 9 13.43 10.73 21.85
CA LYS A 9 13.19 11.82 20.92
C LYS A 9 14.33 11.89 19.92
N ASP A 10 13.98 11.73 18.65
CA ASP A 10 14.84 12.04 17.52
C ASP A 10 14.08 12.93 16.52
N PRO A 11 14.69 13.41 15.42
CA PRO A 11 14.02 14.29 14.47
C PRO A 11 12.76 13.70 13.81
N PHE A 12 12.55 12.39 13.90
CA PHE A 12 11.52 11.64 13.19
C PHE A 12 10.55 10.91 14.12
N LEU A 13 10.92 10.69 15.39
CA LEU A 13 10.13 9.97 16.38
C LEU A 13 10.16 10.68 17.74
N ASP A 14 8.98 11.00 18.26
CA ASP A 14 8.77 11.50 19.62
C ASP A 14 7.91 10.50 20.37
N PHE A 15 8.54 9.68 21.23
CA PHE A 15 7.92 8.57 21.90
C PHE A 15 8.24 8.58 23.39
N ARG A 16 7.19 8.56 24.21
CA ARG A 16 7.27 8.58 25.66
C ARG A 16 6.43 7.46 26.23
N LEU A 17 6.98 6.71 27.17
CA LEU A 17 6.25 5.74 27.99
C LEU A 17 6.29 6.22 29.43
N ASP A 18 5.15 6.65 29.94
CA ASP A 18 5.00 7.08 31.33
C ASP A 18 4.99 5.87 32.26
N GLU A 19 4.27 4.83 31.86
CA GLU A 19 4.15 3.58 32.59
C GLU A 19 4.25 2.39 31.63
N ALA A 20 5.11 1.43 31.94
CA ALA A 20 5.12 0.13 31.27
C ALA A 20 5.25 -1.01 32.29
N LYS A 21 4.47 -2.06 32.07
CA LYS A 21 4.42 -3.26 32.92
C LYS A 21 4.59 -4.49 32.03
N ALA A 22 5.59 -5.29 32.34
CA ALA A 22 5.79 -6.60 31.71
C ALA A 22 5.55 -7.72 32.74
N ASN A 23 4.68 -8.67 32.40
CA ASN A 23 4.36 -9.85 33.19
C ASN A 23 4.64 -11.12 32.39
N ILE A 24 5.16 -12.13 33.06
CA ILE A 24 5.26 -13.49 32.53
C ILE A 24 4.15 -14.28 33.21
N LEU A 25 3.16 -14.69 32.44
CA LEU A 25 2.02 -15.49 32.88
C LEU A 25 2.31 -16.98 32.71
N THR A 26 1.46 -17.82 33.30
CA THR A 26 1.54 -19.28 33.14
C THR A 26 1.44 -19.70 31.67
N GLY A 27 2.15 -20.77 31.31
CA GLY A 27 2.16 -21.28 29.92
C GLY A 27 3.01 -20.48 28.94
N ASN A 28 4.08 -19.82 29.42
CA ASN A 28 5.03 -19.01 28.63
C ASN A 28 4.35 -17.87 27.85
N THR A 29 3.35 -17.25 28.47
CA THR A 29 2.68 -16.08 27.89
C THR A 29 3.32 -14.82 28.46
N LEU A 30 3.80 -13.94 27.59
CA LEU A 30 4.38 -12.65 27.90
C LEU A 30 3.32 -11.59 27.65
N GLU A 31 3.04 -10.78 28.66
CA GLU A 31 2.15 -9.63 28.54
C GLU A 31 2.94 -8.36 28.83
N PHE A 32 2.84 -7.39 27.94
CA PHE A 32 3.42 -6.07 28.07
C PHE A 32 2.33 -5.02 27.85
N ASP A 33 2.07 -4.22 28.87
CA ASP A 33 1.15 -3.09 28.81
C ASP A 33 1.95 -1.80 28.99
N ALA A 34 1.72 -0.81 28.14
CA ALA A 34 2.30 0.51 28.33
C ALA A 34 1.34 1.65 27.97
N LYS A 35 1.56 2.79 28.63
CA LYS A 35 0.87 4.05 28.40
C LYS A 35 1.89 5.17 28.26
N GLY A 36 1.58 6.14 27.43
CA GLY A 36 2.39 7.35 27.30
C GLY A 36 1.95 8.14 26.07
N ASN A 37 2.90 8.71 25.35
CA ASN A 37 2.63 9.59 24.21
C ASN A 37 3.46 9.19 22.97
N LEU A 38 2.88 9.36 21.78
CA LEU A 38 3.52 9.24 20.49
C LEU A 38 3.19 10.50 19.69
N PHE A 39 4.18 11.27 19.27
CA PHE A 39 3.99 12.57 18.63
C PHE A 39 3.10 13.52 19.45
N GLN A 40 3.28 13.50 20.77
CA GLN A 40 2.48 14.26 21.76
C GLN A 40 1.01 13.80 21.89
N GLU A 41 0.61 12.75 21.17
CA GLU A 41 -0.73 12.15 21.28
C GLU A 41 -0.72 11.00 22.27
N PRO A 42 -1.74 10.87 23.15
CA PRO A 42 -1.85 9.76 24.08
C PRO A 42 -1.91 8.41 23.35
N ILE A 43 -1.15 7.44 23.88
CA ILE A 43 -1.12 6.07 23.41
C ILE A 43 -1.36 5.10 24.55
N ARG A 44 -2.02 4.00 24.20
CA ARG A 44 -2.06 2.80 25.01
C ARG A 44 -1.68 1.62 24.12
N THR A 45 -0.67 0.87 24.55
CA THR A 45 -0.20 -0.31 23.83
C THR A 45 -0.28 -1.52 24.73
N ARG A 46 -0.73 -2.64 24.19
CA ARG A 46 -0.73 -3.95 24.84
C ARG A 46 -0.19 -4.98 23.88
N ILE A 47 0.85 -5.70 24.29
CA ILE A 47 1.47 -6.76 23.51
C ILE A 47 1.33 -8.04 24.32
N ILE A 48 0.68 -9.05 23.74
CA ILE A 48 0.50 -10.37 24.35
C ILE A 48 1.14 -11.39 23.42
N GLY A 49 2.11 -12.14 23.92
CA GLY A 49 2.84 -13.13 23.16
C GLY A 49 2.84 -14.48 23.84
N LYS A 50 2.64 -15.56 23.08
CA LYS A 50 2.92 -16.92 23.54
C LYS A 50 4.18 -17.41 22.87
N THR A 51 5.17 -17.81 23.66
CA THR A 51 6.44 -18.33 23.16
C THR A 51 6.69 -19.75 23.66
N GLY A 52 7.33 -20.59 22.86
CA GLY A 52 7.65 -21.96 23.27
C GLY A 52 8.40 -22.75 22.22
N TRP A 53 8.95 -23.89 22.60
CA TRP A 53 9.65 -24.77 21.65
C TRP A 53 8.67 -25.75 21.01
N LYS A 54 8.68 -25.83 19.68
CA LYS A 54 7.83 -26.76 18.92
C LYS A 54 8.72 -27.83 18.30
N LYS A 55 8.36 -29.11 18.41
CA LYS A 55 9.05 -30.20 17.70
C LYS A 55 8.68 -30.17 16.21
N SER A 56 9.67 -30.13 15.33
CA SER A 56 9.49 -30.16 13.87
C SER A 56 10.46 -31.13 13.21
N ILE A 57 10.12 -31.63 12.02
CA ILE A 57 10.87 -32.66 11.28
C ILE A 57 11.64 -31.98 10.13
N ARG A 58 12.93 -32.27 10.01
CA ARG A 58 13.76 -31.85 8.88
C ARG A 58 13.54 -32.77 7.68
N GLY A 59 13.89 -32.31 6.48
CA GLY A 59 13.80 -33.13 5.25
C GLY A 59 14.60 -34.44 5.27
N ASN A 60 15.59 -34.57 6.17
CA ASN A 60 16.35 -35.80 6.39
C ASN A 60 15.78 -36.70 7.51
N GLY A 61 14.57 -36.44 8.01
CA GLY A 61 13.90 -37.23 9.06
C GLY A 61 14.33 -36.91 10.49
N THR A 62 15.38 -36.10 10.71
CA THR A 62 15.80 -35.69 12.05
C THR A 62 14.91 -34.60 12.63
N PHE A 63 14.79 -34.53 13.96
CA PHE A 63 14.00 -33.49 14.63
C PHE A 63 14.81 -32.22 14.87
N TYR A 64 14.13 -31.08 14.84
CA TYR A 64 14.63 -29.81 15.36
C TYR A 64 13.52 -29.11 16.14
N TYR A 65 13.91 -28.17 17.01
CA TYR A 65 13.00 -27.49 17.92
C TYR A 65 13.04 -25.98 17.65
N PRO A 66 12.27 -25.48 16.68
CA PRO A 66 12.13 -24.04 16.45
C PRO A 66 11.30 -23.38 17.55
N LEU A 67 11.53 -22.08 17.71
CA LEU A 67 10.74 -21.23 18.59
C LEU A 67 9.40 -20.91 17.93
N TYR A 68 8.34 -21.42 18.52
CA TYR A 68 6.97 -20.98 18.26
C TYR A 68 6.74 -19.63 18.93
N ASN A 69 6.22 -18.68 18.17
CA ASN A 69 5.92 -17.34 18.64
C ASN A 69 4.59 -16.88 18.06
N ASP A 70 3.63 -16.55 18.91
CA ASP A 70 2.36 -15.99 18.50
C ASP A 70 2.12 -14.71 19.28
N TRP A 71 2.22 -13.58 18.59
CA TRP A 71 2.20 -12.25 19.19
C TRP A 71 1.00 -11.46 18.68
N LYS A 72 0.28 -10.86 19.61
CA LYS A 72 -0.78 -9.90 19.35
C LYS A 72 -0.36 -8.53 19.90
N TRP A 73 -0.37 -7.53 19.04
CA TRP A 73 -0.13 -6.14 19.40
C TRP A 73 -1.42 -5.34 19.23
N GLU A 74 -1.93 -4.80 20.33
CA GLU A 74 -3.05 -3.87 20.37
C GLU A 74 -2.50 -2.46 20.64
N LEU A 75 -2.83 -1.52 19.77
CA LEU A 75 -2.44 -0.12 19.88
C LEU A 75 -3.70 0.75 19.79
N ASP A 76 -3.98 1.51 20.85
CA ASP A 76 -5.03 2.51 20.88
C ASP A 76 -4.38 3.90 20.88
N LEU A 77 -4.73 4.73 19.91
CA LEU A 77 -4.34 6.13 19.80
C LEU A 77 -5.56 7.03 19.90
N ASP A 78 -5.39 8.21 20.46
CA ASP A 78 -6.43 9.24 20.38
C ASP A 78 -6.48 9.85 18.98
N ARG A 79 -5.31 10.22 18.42
CA ARG A 79 -5.21 10.80 17.09
C ARG A 79 -4.01 10.28 16.34
N ILE A 80 -4.18 10.09 15.04
CA ILE A 80 -3.10 9.85 14.09
C ILE A 80 -3.18 10.88 12.96
N SER A 81 -2.03 11.42 12.55
CA SER A 81 -1.93 12.28 11.36
C SER A 81 -0.89 11.70 10.42
N VAL A 82 -1.23 11.57 9.13
CA VAL A 82 -0.30 11.10 8.09
C VAL A 82 0.99 11.94 8.08
N ARG A 83 0.88 13.25 8.33
CA ARG A 83 2.01 14.18 8.35
C ARG A 83 3.09 13.79 9.35
N ASN A 84 2.70 13.24 10.50
CA ASN A 84 3.65 12.82 11.54
C ASN A 84 4.47 11.60 11.10
N PHE A 85 3.94 10.77 10.20
CA PHE A 85 4.60 9.55 9.73
C PHE A 85 5.34 9.72 8.40
N LEU A 86 5.12 10.82 7.65
CA LEU A 86 5.81 11.10 6.40
C LEU A 86 7.35 11.07 6.54
N PRO A 87 7.97 11.69 7.56
CA PRO A 87 9.42 11.65 7.70
C PRO A 87 9.96 10.24 7.90
N VAL A 88 9.26 9.43 8.71
CA VAL A 88 9.58 8.02 8.94
C VAL A 88 9.48 7.21 7.64
N TYR A 89 8.41 7.42 6.87
CA TYR A 89 8.24 6.79 5.57
C TYR A 89 9.40 7.11 4.61
N HIS A 90 9.79 8.39 4.51
CA HIS A 90 10.89 8.79 3.64
C HIS A 90 12.23 8.18 4.06
N LEU A 91 12.48 8.09 5.37
CA LEU A 91 13.67 7.43 5.91
C LEU A 91 13.70 5.94 5.56
N TRP A 92 12.60 5.22 5.80
CA TRP A 92 12.48 3.80 5.45
C TRP A 92 12.62 3.57 3.96
N LYS A 93 11.96 4.38 3.14
CA LYS A 93 12.07 4.32 1.68
C LYS A 93 13.52 4.46 1.22
N ASN A 94 14.24 5.45 1.75
CA ASN A 94 15.64 5.68 1.39
C ASN A 94 16.55 4.54 1.87
N TRP A 95 16.36 4.07 3.11
CA TRP A 95 17.11 2.95 3.66
C TRP A 95 16.90 1.67 2.85
N ILE A 96 15.65 1.31 2.55
CA ILE A 96 15.30 0.15 1.71
C ILE A 96 15.91 0.29 0.32
N ARG A 97 15.80 1.46 -0.31
CA ARG A 97 16.36 1.70 -1.64
C ARG A 97 17.88 1.51 -1.67
N THR A 98 18.58 2.04 -0.66
CA THR A 98 20.03 1.88 -0.53
C THR A 98 20.40 0.41 -0.28
N ASP A 99 19.69 -0.29 0.62
CA ASP A 99 19.95 -1.71 0.89
C ASP A 99 19.72 -2.57 -0.36
N ILE A 100 18.59 -2.38 -1.08
CA ILE A 100 18.33 -3.06 -2.35
C ILE A 100 19.46 -2.82 -3.33
N ARG A 101 19.87 -1.55 -3.51
CA ARG A 101 20.98 -1.21 -4.40
C ARG A 101 22.27 -1.91 -4.00
N THR A 102 22.68 -1.84 -2.73
CA THR A 102 23.90 -2.48 -2.23
C THR A 102 23.86 -4.00 -2.37
N ARG A 103 22.69 -4.63 -2.25
CA ARG A 103 22.49 -6.08 -2.42
C ARG A 103 22.40 -6.50 -3.88
N GLN A 104 21.93 -5.65 -4.78
CA GLN A 104 21.99 -5.91 -6.23
C GLN A 104 23.42 -5.77 -6.75
N GLU A 105 24.18 -4.83 -6.20
CA GLU A 105 25.59 -4.60 -6.55
C GLU A 105 26.53 -5.72 -6.05
N LYS A 106 26.16 -6.39 -4.96
CA LYS A 106 26.84 -7.60 -4.49
C LYS A 106 26.13 -8.80 -5.12
N LEU A 107 26.79 -9.57 -5.98
CA LEU A 107 26.32 -10.90 -6.40
C LEU A 107 26.29 -11.83 -5.17
N ILE A 108 25.27 -11.69 -4.31
CA ILE A 108 25.21 -12.43 -3.06
C ILE A 108 24.92 -13.89 -3.40
N PRO A 109 25.78 -14.85 -3.03
CA PRO A 109 25.50 -16.26 -3.20
C PRO A 109 24.19 -16.59 -2.46
N GLU A 110 23.31 -17.32 -3.13
CA GLU A 110 21.95 -17.69 -2.70
C GLU A 110 21.93 -18.58 -1.45
N VAL A 111 22.33 -18.07 -0.29
CA VAL A 111 21.86 -18.63 0.97
C VAL A 111 20.37 -18.28 1.05
N ARG A 112 19.52 -19.21 0.60
CA ARG A 112 18.06 -19.09 0.69
C ARG A 112 17.71 -18.61 2.09
N TRP A 113 17.05 -17.45 2.21
CA TRP A 113 16.68 -16.85 3.50
C TRP A 113 16.01 -17.86 4.42
N THR A 114 15.16 -18.73 3.86
CA THR A 114 14.45 -19.81 4.54
C THR A 114 15.33 -20.93 5.12
N ARG A 115 16.59 -21.02 4.69
CA ARG A 115 17.60 -21.96 5.21
C ARG A 115 18.52 -21.32 6.25
N THR A 116 18.44 -20.02 6.46
CA THR A 116 19.23 -19.35 7.49
C THR A 116 18.81 -19.85 8.89
N PRO A 117 19.75 -19.97 9.84
CA PRO A 117 19.42 -20.33 11.22
C PRO A 117 18.39 -19.38 11.83
N PHE A 118 18.52 -18.07 11.56
CA PHE A 118 17.56 -17.08 12.02
C PHE A 118 16.14 -17.40 11.57
N TYR A 119 15.92 -17.64 10.27
CA TYR A 119 14.60 -18.00 9.79
C TYR A 119 14.10 -19.31 10.41
N LYS A 120 14.93 -20.37 10.33
CA LYS A 120 14.55 -21.72 10.77
C LYS A 120 14.22 -21.82 12.25
N TYR A 121 14.95 -21.14 13.12
CA TYR A 121 14.75 -21.24 14.55
C TYR A 121 13.85 -20.15 15.13
N LEU A 122 13.75 -18.97 14.50
CA LEU A 122 13.03 -17.82 15.08
C LEU A 122 11.83 -17.32 14.27
N MET A 123 11.78 -17.53 12.95
CA MET A 123 10.73 -16.94 12.11
C MET A 123 9.74 -17.99 11.58
N GLU A 124 10.18 -19.24 11.42
CA GLU A 124 9.42 -20.30 10.75
C GLU A 124 8.07 -20.61 11.44
N TYR A 125 7.95 -20.38 12.74
CA TYR A 125 6.68 -20.57 13.46
C TYR A 125 6.25 -19.31 14.21
N THR A 126 6.56 -18.17 13.61
CA THR A 126 6.20 -16.87 14.14
C THR A 126 4.92 -16.36 13.48
N THR A 127 4.03 -15.77 14.26
CA THR A 127 2.85 -15.06 13.77
C THR A 127 2.72 -13.77 14.55
N PHE A 128 2.50 -12.67 13.84
CA PHE A 128 2.25 -11.36 14.43
C PHE A 128 0.88 -10.88 13.98
N THR A 129 0.00 -10.58 14.92
CA THR A 129 -1.28 -9.93 14.67
C THR A 129 -1.21 -8.53 15.26
N VAL A 130 -1.55 -7.52 14.47
CA VAL A 130 -1.58 -6.12 14.89
C VAL A 130 -3.01 -5.63 14.81
N GLN A 131 -3.48 -4.95 15.85
CA GLN A 131 -4.74 -4.24 15.87
C GLN A 131 -4.46 -2.82 16.34
N TRP A 132 -4.64 -1.87 15.43
CA TRP A 132 -4.47 -0.46 15.71
C TRP A 132 -5.82 0.23 15.63
N LYS A 133 -6.22 0.93 16.68
CA LYS A 133 -7.40 1.79 16.73
C LYS A 133 -6.98 3.23 16.93
N SER A 134 -7.61 4.14 16.20
CA SER A 134 -7.48 5.58 16.40
C SER A 134 -8.87 6.20 16.49
N LYS A 135 -9.11 7.10 17.44
CA LYS A 135 -10.39 7.83 17.53
C LYS A 135 -10.53 8.87 16.40
N SER A 136 -9.40 9.44 15.97
CA SER A 136 -9.32 10.46 14.92
C SER A 136 -8.18 10.12 13.94
N PHE A 137 -8.50 10.03 12.64
CA PHE A 137 -7.53 9.87 11.56
C PHE A 137 -7.51 11.14 10.72
N ARG A 138 -6.39 11.87 10.75
CA ARG A 138 -6.24 13.12 10.00
C ARG A 138 -5.40 12.94 8.74
N PHE A 139 -5.97 13.38 7.62
CA PHE A 139 -5.26 13.54 6.36
C PHE A 139 -5.13 15.04 6.10
N GLY A 140 -3.90 15.57 6.17
CA GLY A 140 -3.68 17.02 6.27
C GLY A 140 -4.30 17.60 7.54
N GLU A 141 -5.12 18.63 7.40
CA GLU A 141 -5.85 19.26 8.52
C GLU A 141 -7.22 18.62 8.79
N LYS A 142 -7.74 17.83 7.85
CA LYS A 142 -9.09 17.27 7.91
C LYS A 142 -9.12 16.00 8.77
N ASP A 143 -10.11 15.91 9.64
CA ASP A 143 -10.41 14.70 10.40
C ASP A 143 -11.38 13.81 9.62
N LEU A 144 -10.97 12.57 9.38
CA LEU A 144 -11.72 11.56 8.65
C LEU A 144 -12.37 10.55 9.61
N GLY A 145 -12.38 10.82 10.92
CA GLY A 145 -13.10 10.03 11.91
C GLY A 145 -12.30 8.86 12.46
N ASN A 146 -13.02 7.87 12.98
CA ASN A 146 -12.40 6.72 13.64
C ASN A 146 -11.80 5.74 12.64
N LEU A 147 -10.66 5.15 13.02
CA LEU A 147 -9.91 4.22 12.18
C LEU A 147 -9.58 2.97 12.98
N THR A 148 -9.79 1.80 12.38
CA THR A 148 -9.27 0.52 12.88
C THR A 148 -8.50 -0.19 11.79
N LEU A 149 -7.23 -0.51 12.03
CA LEU A 149 -6.37 -1.30 11.15
C LEU A 149 -6.06 -2.63 11.83
N ASN A 150 -6.39 -3.72 11.16
CA ASN A 150 -6.09 -5.08 11.60
C ASN A 150 -5.10 -5.70 10.61
N GLY A 151 -3.91 -6.05 11.09
CA GLY A 151 -2.85 -6.69 10.32
C GLY A 151 -2.54 -8.09 10.85
N LYS A 152 -2.12 -8.99 9.95
CA LYS A 152 -1.56 -10.28 10.29
C LYS A 152 -0.36 -10.56 9.41
N VAL A 153 0.76 -10.93 10.03
CA VAL A 153 1.99 -11.32 9.35
C VAL A 153 2.32 -12.75 9.75
N VAL A 154 2.48 -13.61 8.76
CA VAL A 154 2.87 -15.01 8.91
C VAL A 154 4.12 -15.26 8.08
N PRO A 155 5.33 -15.05 8.64
CA PRO A 155 6.59 -15.22 7.92
C PRO A 155 6.77 -16.61 7.30
N PHE A 156 6.23 -17.66 7.91
CA PHE A 156 6.27 -19.03 7.37
C PHE A 156 5.71 -19.13 5.94
N PHE A 157 4.59 -18.45 5.71
CA PHE A 157 3.94 -18.36 4.40
C PHE A 157 4.32 -17.07 3.67
N SER A 158 5.27 -16.29 4.22
CA SER A 158 5.58 -14.93 3.79
C SER A 158 4.34 -14.09 3.47
N ARG A 159 3.32 -14.24 4.31
CA ARG A 159 2.00 -13.69 4.08
C ARG A 159 1.79 -12.48 4.98
N LEU A 160 1.30 -11.40 4.39
CA LEU A 160 0.80 -10.22 5.07
C LEU A 160 -0.65 -10.02 4.67
N ASP A 161 -1.53 -9.90 5.64
CA ASP A 161 -2.92 -9.49 5.47
C ASP A 161 -3.13 -8.20 6.26
N LEU A 162 -3.77 -7.20 5.67
CA LEU A 162 -4.12 -5.95 6.31
C LEU A 162 -5.55 -5.58 5.93
N LYS A 163 -6.35 -5.18 6.91
CA LYS A 163 -7.72 -4.69 6.71
C LYS A 163 -7.90 -3.40 7.49
N GLY A 164 -8.42 -2.38 6.83
CA GLY A 164 -8.76 -1.10 7.45
C GLY A 164 -10.25 -0.86 7.44
N PHE A 165 -10.75 -0.38 8.57
CA PHE A 165 -12.15 -0.05 8.80
C PHE A 165 -12.23 1.42 9.22
N ARG A 166 -13.16 2.17 8.62
CA ARG A 166 -13.55 3.51 9.04
C ARG A 166 -15.04 3.46 9.35
N GLU A 167 -15.42 3.92 10.54
CA GLU A 167 -16.82 3.93 10.99
C GLU A 167 -17.52 2.56 10.88
N GLY A 168 -16.75 1.48 10.97
CA GLY A 168 -17.23 0.10 10.80
C GLY A 168 -17.23 -0.43 9.37
N ASN A 169 -17.09 0.43 8.34
CA ASN A 169 -17.02 0.03 6.94
C ASN A 169 -15.58 -0.28 6.53
N GLN A 170 -15.36 -1.43 5.89
CA GLN A 170 -14.05 -1.79 5.36
C GLN A 170 -13.71 -0.90 4.16
N PHE A 171 -12.66 -0.08 4.29
CA PHE A 171 -12.20 0.83 3.25
C PHE A 171 -10.83 0.45 2.68
N LEU A 172 -10.06 -0.38 3.41
CA LEU A 172 -8.73 -0.83 3.00
C LEU A 172 -8.64 -2.35 3.11
N GLU A 173 -8.07 -2.99 2.10
CA GLU A 173 -7.63 -4.37 2.11
C GLU A 173 -6.27 -4.43 1.44
N ALA A 174 -5.24 -4.89 2.14
CA ALA A 174 -3.96 -5.19 1.52
C ALA A 174 -3.55 -6.62 1.82
N PHE A 175 -3.03 -7.27 0.80
CA PHE A 175 -2.53 -8.63 0.86
C PHE A 175 -1.16 -8.66 0.20
N ALA A 176 -0.21 -9.34 0.82
CA ALA A 176 1.09 -9.58 0.22
C ALA A 176 1.51 -11.02 0.48
N ASN A 177 2.02 -11.68 -0.56
CA ASN A 177 2.57 -13.02 -0.49
C ASN A 177 3.92 -13.06 -1.22
N PHE A 178 4.95 -13.63 -0.60
CA PHE A 178 6.31 -13.62 -1.16
C PHE A 178 7.05 -14.96 -0.97
N THR A 179 7.23 -15.77 -2.01
CA THR A 179 7.96 -17.04 -1.90
C THR A 179 9.46 -16.89 -2.25
N PHE A 180 10.20 -16.07 -1.50
CA PHE A 180 11.65 -15.87 -1.72
C PHE A 180 12.56 -17.07 -1.34
N GLY A 181 12.00 -18.27 -1.19
CA GLY A 181 12.75 -19.47 -0.77
C GLY A 181 12.45 -20.73 -1.58
N GLN A 182 11.61 -20.61 -2.61
CA GLN A 182 11.30 -21.67 -3.56
C GLN A 182 12.08 -21.45 -4.85
N ASP A 183 12.24 -22.51 -5.64
CA ASP A 183 12.99 -22.44 -6.90
C ASP A 183 12.34 -21.45 -7.89
N ASN A 184 11.01 -21.30 -7.79
CA ASN A 184 10.23 -20.33 -8.57
C ASN A 184 9.82 -19.15 -7.67
N PRO A 185 10.45 -17.97 -7.78
CA PRO A 185 10.06 -16.81 -6.99
C PRO A 185 8.68 -16.32 -7.41
N TYR A 186 7.79 -16.12 -6.44
CA TYR A 186 6.46 -15.53 -6.62
C TYR A 186 6.25 -14.40 -5.63
N MET A 187 5.77 -13.27 -6.12
CA MET A 187 5.32 -12.14 -5.33
C MET A 187 3.95 -11.69 -5.84
N ASP A 188 3.00 -11.52 -4.92
CA ASP A 188 1.67 -10.99 -5.21
C ASP A 188 1.32 -9.99 -4.12
N PHE A 189 1.31 -8.72 -4.50
CA PHE A 189 0.89 -7.62 -3.65
C PHE A 189 -0.41 -7.06 -4.21
N ARG A 190 -1.45 -7.04 -3.39
CA ARG A 190 -2.75 -6.48 -3.72
C ARG A 190 -3.11 -5.44 -2.68
N ILE A 191 -3.57 -4.29 -3.14
CA ILE A 191 -4.09 -3.24 -2.28
C ILE A 191 -5.37 -2.67 -2.89
N LYS A 192 -6.44 -2.77 -2.13
CA LYS A 192 -7.74 -2.24 -2.47
C LYS A 192 -8.12 -1.17 -1.45
N ILE A 193 -8.48 -0.01 -1.96
CA ILE A 193 -8.94 1.15 -1.21
C ILE A 193 -10.29 1.52 -1.79
N ALA A 194 -11.32 1.63 -0.96
CA ALA A 194 -12.66 2.00 -1.37
C ALA A 194 -13.04 3.35 -0.75
N GLU A 195 -13.46 4.30 -1.60
CA GLU A 195 -14.04 5.58 -1.21
C GLU A 195 -13.23 6.29 -0.12
N MET A 196 -11.90 6.35 -0.30
CA MET A 196 -11.03 7.10 0.59
C MET A 196 -11.22 8.60 0.30
N PRO A 197 -11.66 9.41 1.29
CA PRO A 197 -11.73 10.85 1.15
C PRO A 197 -10.37 11.38 0.76
N TRP A 198 -10.38 12.17 -0.29
CA TRP A 198 -9.19 12.69 -0.92
C TRP A 198 -9.57 14.08 -1.41
N GLU A 199 -8.84 15.10 -1.02
CA GLU A 199 -9.13 16.50 -1.41
C GLU A 199 -7.84 17.24 -1.78
N GLU A 200 -6.77 16.49 -2.04
CA GLU A 200 -5.50 17.01 -2.51
C GLU A 200 -5.31 16.69 -4.00
N SER A 201 -4.54 17.52 -4.69
CA SER A 201 -4.21 17.32 -6.09
C SER A 201 -3.47 16.00 -6.29
N VAL A 202 -4.03 15.11 -7.09
CA VAL A 202 -3.33 13.93 -7.59
C VAL A 202 -2.81 14.21 -8.98
N ASN A 203 -1.64 13.65 -9.29
CA ASN A 203 -1.16 13.67 -10.67
C ASN A 203 -2.20 12.92 -11.50
N GLY A 204 -2.92 13.66 -12.31
CA GLY A 204 -4.03 13.12 -13.07
C GLY A 204 -3.56 12.64 -14.43
N PHE A 205 -4.55 12.22 -15.19
CA PHE A 205 -4.36 11.53 -16.44
C PHE A 205 -3.97 12.52 -17.55
N CYS A 206 -2.96 12.15 -18.36
CA CYS A 206 -2.43 12.98 -19.43
C CYS A 206 -1.82 14.32 -18.94
N GLY A 207 -1.19 14.32 -17.76
CA GLY A 207 -0.52 15.49 -17.16
C GLY A 207 -1.45 16.53 -16.51
N SER A 208 -2.77 16.38 -16.65
CA SER A 208 -3.75 17.22 -15.95
C SER A 208 -3.76 16.91 -14.46
N TRP A 209 -3.85 17.92 -13.59
CA TRP A 209 -4.01 17.71 -12.14
C TRP A 209 -5.49 17.63 -11.78
N VAL A 210 -5.84 16.63 -10.98
CA VAL A 210 -7.23 16.36 -10.59
C VAL A 210 -7.36 16.43 -9.07
N ILE A 211 -8.43 17.04 -8.59
CA ILE A 211 -8.80 17.11 -7.18
C ILE A 211 -10.11 16.32 -7.03
N PRO A 212 -10.05 15.01 -6.70
CA PRO A 212 -11.23 14.23 -6.36
C PRO A 212 -11.85 14.69 -5.03
N GLU A 213 -13.06 14.22 -4.70
CA GLU A 213 -13.57 14.22 -3.33
C GLU A 213 -13.29 12.87 -2.63
N THR A 214 -13.33 11.76 -3.39
CA THR A 214 -12.90 10.44 -2.92
C THR A 214 -12.15 9.65 -4.00
N VAL A 215 -11.28 8.75 -3.57
CA VAL A 215 -10.49 7.85 -4.42
C VAL A 215 -10.82 6.40 -4.08
N THR A 216 -11.14 5.63 -5.10
CA THR A 216 -11.21 4.17 -5.04
C THR A 216 -10.08 3.62 -5.91
N SER A 217 -9.28 2.71 -5.37
CA SER A 217 -8.18 2.09 -6.11
C SER A 217 -8.12 0.58 -5.84
N ASP A 218 -7.89 -0.21 -6.87
CA ASP A 218 -7.59 -1.64 -6.77
C ASP A 218 -6.30 -1.90 -7.55
N THR A 219 -5.21 -2.11 -6.81
CA THR A 219 -3.88 -2.33 -7.38
C THR A 219 -3.44 -3.75 -7.09
N THR A 220 -2.98 -4.44 -8.12
CA THR A 220 -2.31 -5.73 -8.02
C THR A 220 -0.95 -5.63 -8.69
N ILE A 221 0.11 -5.98 -7.97
CA ILE A 221 1.48 -6.12 -8.48
C ILE A 221 1.86 -7.59 -8.32
N ARG A 222 2.16 -8.24 -9.44
CA ARG A 222 2.65 -9.62 -9.46
C ARG A 222 4.00 -9.70 -10.13
N LEU A 223 4.86 -10.52 -9.54
CA LEU A 223 6.11 -10.98 -10.13
C LEU A 223 6.14 -12.50 -10.00
N PHE A 224 6.51 -13.20 -11.06
CA PHE A 224 6.65 -14.65 -11.04
C PHE A 224 7.75 -15.07 -12.00
N GLY A 225 8.62 -16.01 -11.64
CA GLY A 225 9.68 -16.44 -12.55
C GLY A 225 9.99 -17.92 -12.36
N ASP A 226 10.56 -18.51 -13.40
CA ASP A 226 11.20 -19.82 -13.31
C ASP A 226 12.51 -19.74 -12.52
N ASP A 227 13.15 -18.56 -12.50
CA ASP A 227 14.29 -18.22 -11.67
C ASP A 227 14.30 -16.72 -11.27
N PHE A 228 15.24 -16.33 -10.42
CA PHE A 228 15.41 -14.94 -9.98
C PHE A 228 15.87 -13.99 -11.09
N LEU A 229 16.59 -14.49 -12.09
CA LEU A 229 17.08 -13.68 -13.22
C LEU A 229 15.94 -13.33 -14.17
N ALA A 230 14.92 -14.18 -14.30
CA ALA A 230 13.75 -13.99 -15.14
C ALA A 230 12.70 -13.02 -14.56
N LEU A 231 12.82 -12.61 -13.29
CA LEU A 231 11.85 -11.73 -12.63
C LEU A 231 11.66 -10.37 -13.32
N HIS A 232 12.67 -9.85 -14.01
CA HIS A 232 12.55 -8.59 -14.75
C HIS A 232 11.59 -8.68 -15.95
N ASN A 233 11.37 -9.89 -16.48
CA ASN A 233 10.49 -10.15 -17.62
C ASN A 233 9.08 -10.57 -17.21
N SER A 234 8.71 -10.45 -15.93
CA SER A 234 7.44 -10.97 -15.42
C SER A 234 6.67 -10.01 -14.51
N LEU A 235 7.06 -8.74 -14.50
CA LEU A 235 6.29 -7.69 -13.83
C LEU A 235 4.92 -7.54 -14.48
N ASN A 236 3.87 -7.81 -13.71
CA ASN A 236 2.50 -7.54 -14.11
C ASN A 236 1.85 -6.66 -13.04
N VAL A 237 1.64 -5.39 -13.37
CA VAL A 237 0.88 -4.45 -12.54
C VAL A 237 -0.45 -4.18 -13.22
N SER A 238 -1.54 -4.31 -12.46
CA SER A 238 -2.86 -3.83 -12.82
C SER A 238 -3.31 -2.85 -11.76
N HIS A 239 -3.69 -1.65 -12.18
CA HIS A 239 -4.06 -0.56 -11.30
C HIS A 239 -5.36 0.06 -11.80
N ASN A 240 -6.47 -0.26 -11.13
CA ASN A 240 -7.77 0.33 -11.40
C ASN A 240 -8.00 1.49 -10.43
N VAL A 241 -8.30 2.67 -10.94
CA VAL A 241 -8.54 3.89 -10.13
C VAL A 241 -9.80 4.59 -10.58
N ILE A 242 -10.57 5.05 -9.60
CA ILE A 242 -11.74 5.88 -9.77
C ILE A 242 -11.61 7.10 -8.85
N PHE A 243 -11.69 8.26 -9.46
CA PHE A 243 -11.72 9.59 -8.85
C PHE A 243 -13.17 10.09 -8.88
N ASN A 244 -13.84 10.03 -7.73
CA ASN A 244 -15.24 10.45 -7.64
C ASN A 244 -15.34 11.96 -7.46
N ARG A 245 -16.34 12.55 -8.11
CA ARG A 245 -16.69 13.98 -8.03
C ARG A 245 -15.48 14.91 -8.20
N SER A 246 -14.66 14.60 -9.18
CA SER A 246 -13.38 15.25 -9.40
C SER A 246 -13.50 16.60 -10.09
N ARG A 247 -12.57 17.50 -9.76
CA ARG A 247 -12.40 18.83 -10.35
C ARG A 247 -11.01 18.94 -10.98
N PHE A 248 -10.91 19.48 -12.18
CA PHE A 248 -9.63 19.69 -12.84
C PHE A 248 -9.03 21.01 -12.39
N GLN A 249 -7.78 20.98 -11.93
CA GLN A 249 -7.11 22.18 -11.44
C GLN A 249 -6.80 23.17 -12.57
N ASP A 250 -6.48 22.65 -13.76
CA ASP A 250 -6.29 23.44 -14.98
C ASP A 250 -7.15 22.90 -16.13
N LYS A 251 -8.22 23.62 -16.47
CA LYS A 251 -9.15 23.26 -17.55
C LYS A 251 -8.52 23.31 -18.94
N ARG A 252 -7.42 24.04 -19.13
CA ARG A 252 -6.71 24.10 -20.43
C ARG A 252 -5.95 22.82 -20.73
N SER A 253 -5.56 22.09 -19.68
CA SER A 253 -4.78 20.86 -19.79
C SER A 253 -5.60 19.66 -20.30
N LEU A 254 -6.93 19.73 -20.26
CA LEU A 254 -7.82 18.69 -20.77
C LEU A 254 -8.68 19.23 -21.95
N PRO A 255 -8.50 18.72 -23.18
CA PRO A 255 -9.25 19.13 -24.37
C PRO A 255 -10.67 18.51 -24.40
N LEU A 256 -11.34 18.47 -23.24
CA LEU A 256 -12.73 18.08 -23.04
C LEU A 256 -13.40 19.13 -22.14
N ASN A 257 -14.43 19.79 -22.65
CA ASN A 257 -15.20 20.77 -21.88
C ASN A 257 -16.20 20.05 -20.94
N LEU A 258 -15.67 19.34 -19.94
CA LEU A 258 -16.45 18.64 -18.94
C LEU A 258 -17.00 19.64 -17.92
N ARG A 259 -18.29 19.53 -17.58
CA ARG A 259 -18.83 20.19 -16.39
C ARG A 259 -18.27 19.52 -15.13
N GLU A 260 -18.01 20.33 -14.10
CA GLU A 260 -17.49 19.83 -12.83
C GLU A 260 -18.59 19.89 -11.76
N PRO A 261 -18.60 18.96 -10.78
CA PRO A 261 -17.69 17.82 -10.64
C PRO A 261 -18.00 16.69 -11.64
N SER A 262 -16.98 15.89 -11.99
CA SER A 262 -17.14 14.71 -12.85
C SER A 262 -16.41 13.50 -12.28
N ASP A 263 -16.99 12.32 -12.44
CA ASP A 263 -16.30 11.08 -12.13
C ASP A 263 -15.32 10.75 -13.25
N PHE A 264 -14.11 10.37 -12.87
CA PHE A 264 -13.04 10.01 -13.80
C PHE A 264 -12.38 8.73 -13.32
N GLY A 265 -12.08 7.80 -14.22
CA GLY A 265 -11.37 6.59 -13.83
C GLY A 265 -10.72 5.89 -15.00
N TYR A 266 -9.83 4.97 -14.69
CA TYR A 266 -9.12 4.16 -15.67
C TYR A 266 -8.58 2.90 -15.03
N GLU A 267 -8.24 1.94 -15.89
CA GLU A 267 -7.42 0.81 -15.52
C GLU A 267 -6.09 0.86 -16.27
N HIS A 268 -4.99 0.92 -15.52
CA HIS A 268 -3.63 0.94 -16.05
C HIS A 268 -2.99 -0.43 -15.88
N ASN A 269 -2.56 -1.00 -17.00
CA ASN A 269 -1.82 -2.25 -17.03
C ASN A 269 -0.37 -1.97 -17.45
N LEU A 270 0.58 -2.39 -16.61
CA LEU A 270 2.01 -2.32 -16.87
C LEU A 270 2.57 -3.74 -16.89
N LEU A 271 3.01 -4.13 -18.09
CA LEU A 271 3.76 -5.33 -18.40
C LEU A 271 5.21 -4.94 -18.72
N PRO A 272 6.16 -5.89 -18.76
CA PRO A 272 7.59 -5.57 -18.90
C PRO A 272 7.92 -4.79 -20.17
N THR A 273 7.20 -5.07 -21.26
CA THR A 273 7.41 -4.46 -22.58
C THR A 273 6.26 -3.57 -23.04
N LEU A 274 5.16 -3.50 -22.28
CA LEU A 274 3.92 -2.86 -22.71
C LEU A 274 3.23 -2.17 -21.54
N SER A 275 2.85 -0.91 -21.73
CA SER A 275 2.04 -0.15 -20.78
C SER A 275 0.85 0.46 -21.51
N TYR A 276 -0.35 0.27 -20.98
CA TYR A 276 -1.58 0.74 -21.61
C TYR A 276 -2.70 0.99 -20.60
N TYR A 277 -3.64 1.81 -21.00
CA TYR A 277 -4.83 2.16 -20.25
C TYR A 277 -6.06 1.56 -20.92
N ARG A 278 -6.93 0.94 -20.16
CA ARG A 278 -8.24 0.45 -20.60
C ARG A 278 -9.33 1.00 -19.71
N ASN A 279 -10.58 0.91 -20.18
CA ASN A 279 -11.75 1.34 -19.43
C ASN A 279 -11.62 2.77 -18.88
N ILE A 280 -10.96 3.66 -19.62
CA ILE A 280 -10.91 5.07 -19.23
C ILE A 280 -12.33 5.60 -19.37
N PHE A 281 -12.81 6.36 -18.39
CA PHE A 281 -14.10 6.99 -18.48
C PHE A 281 -14.13 8.37 -17.86
N TRP A 282 -15.00 9.22 -18.41
CA TRP A 282 -15.42 10.48 -17.81
C TRP A 282 -16.93 10.49 -17.76
N LYS A 283 -17.49 10.68 -16.58
CA LYS A 283 -18.93 10.61 -16.37
C LYS A 283 -19.44 11.76 -15.52
N ASN A 284 -20.46 12.45 -16.02
CA ASN A 284 -21.27 13.40 -15.27
C ASN A 284 -22.66 13.54 -15.96
N GLU A 285 -23.47 14.51 -15.55
CA GLU A 285 -24.80 14.76 -16.16
C GLU A 285 -24.76 15.10 -17.65
N THR A 286 -23.64 15.62 -18.14
CA THR A 286 -23.44 16.11 -19.52
C THR A 286 -22.46 15.29 -20.34
N ALA A 287 -21.86 14.25 -19.76
CA ALA A 287 -20.76 13.50 -20.36
C ALA A 287 -20.84 12.03 -19.96
N ASP A 288 -20.82 11.15 -20.95
CA ASP A 288 -20.58 9.71 -20.78
C ASP A 288 -19.59 9.30 -21.87
N LEU A 289 -18.30 9.43 -21.53
CA LEU A 289 -17.17 9.17 -22.42
C LEU A 289 -16.43 7.93 -21.96
N LYS A 290 -16.03 7.09 -22.92
CA LYS A 290 -15.19 5.92 -22.70
C LYS A 290 -13.97 5.96 -23.59
N GLY A 291 -12.88 5.34 -23.15
CA GLY A 291 -11.61 5.44 -23.83
C GLY A 291 -10.65 4.30 -23.57
N TYR A 292 -9.64 4.25 -24.42
CA TYR A 292 -8.45 3.42 -24.26
C TYR A 292 -7.21 4.29 -24.51
N GLY A 293 -6.09 3.91 -23.91
CA GLY A 293 -4.82 4.60 -24.12
C GLY A 293 -3.65 3.64 -24.21
N ALA A 294 -2.59 4.07 -24.87
CA ALA A 294 -1.33 3.32 -25.01
C ALA A 294 -0.16 4.22 -24.64
N VAL A 295 0.89 3.63 -24.09
CA VAL A 295 2.15 4.33 -23.80
C VAL A 295 3.16 3.97 -24.88
N GLU A 296 3.50 4.93 -25.74
CA GLU A 296 4.52 4.77 -26.79
C GLU A 296 5.64 5.79 -26.56
N GLY A 297 6.89 5.33 -26.46
CA GLY A 297 8.05 6.22 -26.33
C GLY A 297 7.95 7.22 -25.17
N ASN A 298 7.46 6.77 -24.00
CA ASN A 298 7.19 7.58 -22.80
C ASN A 298 6.10 8.65 -22.96
N ARG A 299 5.23 8.55 -23.96
CA ARG A 299 4.07 9.44 -24.12
C ARG A 299 2.78 8.64 -24.12
N VAL A 300 1.76 9.16 -23.45
CA VAL A 300 0.43 8.55 -23.43
C VAL A 300 -0.38 9.06 -24.61
N ARG A 301 -0.88 8.15 -25.45
CA ARG A 301 -1.91 8.43 -26.47
C ARG A 301 -3.23 7.86 -26.02
N ILE A 302 -4.30 8.61 -26.20
CA ILE A 302 -5.62 8.32 -25.64
C ILE A 302 -6.66 8.51 -26.73
N SER A 303 -7.67 7.66 -26.73
CA SER A 303 -8.91 7.90 -27.46
C SER A 303 -10.06 8.06 -26.46
N ALA A 304 -10.97 8.97 -26.75
CA ALA A 304 -12.22 9.14 -26.01
C ALA A 304 -13.38 9.21 -27.00
N ASN A 305 -14.41 8.40 -26.74
CA ASN A 305 -15.61 8.31 -27.56
C ASN A 305 -16.83 8.26 -26.65
N GLY A 306 -17.91 8.93 -27.04
CA GLY A 306 -19.17 8.92 -26.30
C GLY A 306 -19.94 10.22 -26.41
N MET A 307 -20.89 10.41 -25.49
CA MET A 307 -21.78 11.57 -25.49
C MET A 307 -21.16 12.70 -24.66
N LEU A 308 -21.14 13.91 -25.21
CA LEU A 308 -20.77 15.16 -24.52
C LEU A 308 -21.75 16.27 -24.92
N ASN A 309 -22.49 16.82 -23.96
CA ASN A 309 -23.56 17.81 -24.16
C ASN A 309 -24.53 17.38 -25.29
N ASP A 310 -25.05 16.16 -25.20
CA ASP A 310 -25.97 15.55 -26.18
C ASP A 310 -25.39 15.36 -27.60
N VAL A 311 -24.08 15.53 -27.78
CA VAL A 311 -23.39 15.30 -29.05
C VAL A 311 -22.41 14.15 -28.91
N PHE A 312 -22.49 13.18 -29.82
CA PHE A 312 -21.47 12.14 -29.90
C PHE A 312 -20.15 12.73 -30.39
N ILE A 313 -19.07 12.47 -29.65
CA ILE A 313 -17.72 12.89 -30.00
C ILE A 313 -16.80 11.67 -30.12
N SER A 314 -15.82 11.79 -31.02
CA SER A 314 -14.65 10.91 -31.09
C SER A 314 -13.41 11.81 -31.13
N ARG A 315 -12.55 11.70 -30.13
CA ARG A 315 -11.34 12.52 -30.02
C ARG A 315 -10.14 11.65 -29.66
N LYS A 316 -8.99 12.00 -30.22
CA LYS A 316 -7.70 11.43 -29.83
C LYS A 316 -6.84 12.50 -29.19
N PHE A 317 -6.16 12.14 -28.12
CA PHE A 317 -5.29 13.02 -27.36
C PHE A 317 -3.91 12.40 -27.20
N LYS A 318 -2.91 13.26 -27.04
CA LYS A 318 -1.53 12.87 -26.78
C LYS A 318 -0.95 13.76 -25.70
N GLU A 319 -0.24 13.15 -24.76
CA GLU A 319 0.51 13.88 -23.74
C GLU A 319 1.78 14.50 -24.34
N GLU A 320 1.91 15.81 -24.18
CA GLU A 320 3.09 16.58 -24.58
C GLU A 320 3.48 17.59 -23.50
N SER A 321 4.69 17.46 -22.94
CA SER A 321 5.23 18.37 -21.92
C SER A 321 4.35 18.53 -20.66
N GLY A 322 3.64 17.46 -20.27
CA GLY A 322 2.73 17.47 -19.12
C GLY A 322 1.33 18.04 -19.42
N GLU A 323 0.97 18.22 -20.68
CA GLU A 323 -0.37 18.65 -21.10
C GLU A 323 -1.00 17.65 -22.07
N CYS A 324 -2.33 17.56 -22.06
CA CYS A 324 -3.06 16.75 -23.01
C CYS A 324 -3.43 17.57 -24.25
N LYS A 325 -2.86 17.22 -25.41
CA LYS A 325 -3.16 17.90 -26.68
C LYS A 325 -4.05 17.07 -27.58
N LEU A 326 -4.99 17.74 -28.24
CA LEU A 326 -5.84 17.13 -29.26
C LEU A 326 -5.00 16.74 -30.48
N GLU A 327 -4.99 15.46 -30.82
CA GLU A 327 -4.26 14.91 -31.98
C GLU A 327 -5.18 14.84 -33.21
N SER A 328 -6.43 14.40 -33.01
CA SER A 328 -7.44 14.40 -34.07
C SER A 328 -8.86 14.42 -33.50
N VAL A 329 -9.79 14.89 -34.33
CA VAL A 329 -11.23 14.72 -34.16
C VAL A 329 -11.66 13.67 -35.18
N GLY A 330 -12.42 12.65 -34.77
CA GLY A 330 -12.98 11.70 -35.73
C GLY A 330 -13.97 12.42 -36.65
N ASP A 331 -13.78 12.25 -37.97
CA ASP A 331 -14.75 12.74 -38.96
C ASP A 331 -16.09 12.02 -38.78
N ARG A 332 -17.18 12.78 -38.90
CA ARG A 332 -18.56 12.30 -38.76
C ARG A 332 -18.95 11.32 -39.85
#